data_AF-A0A535MF25-F1
#
_entry.id   AF-A0A535MF25-F1
#
_cell.length_a   1.000
_cell.length_b   1.000
_cell.length_c   1.000
_cell.angle_alpha   90.00
_cell.angle_beta   90.00
_cell.angle_gamma   90.00
#
_symmetry.space_group_name_H-M   'P 1'
#
loop_
_entity.id
_entity.type
_entity.pdbx_description
1 polymer ?
#
loop_
_entity_poly.entity_id
_entity_poly.type
_entity_poly.pdbx_seq_one_letter_code
_entity_poly.pdbx_strand_id
1 'polypeptide(L)'
;MRFIRVARPSRPPRSGPFVAPAGLIMVVLGVPAVVLTLIHLTSELHRQEHTLLFAAVVVVGSLAFLAGLAFAYRGSTLGAVAVGVLAFGELALQLSSHFAAGPLALSGLAPTEGIWFSVVVFFLAATCLLTLAVAVVATTNACGRAQRTGSLPLVGVSVLGALLLLLHAVDDVGRSGFGGLSVEDGAFVAVATAAAWVLGALWTGGALRRGLMVVAVATLNVWWPIYALHLSPSGVSLARIQQKSGLVFALIAAGAGALALCAFVVAIVWLALVSLPDRARAALPPILRI
;
A
#
# COMPACT_ATOMS: atom_id res chain seq x y z
N MET A 1 2.93 -58.90 -17.05
CA MET A 1 2.30 -57.96 -16.09
C MET A 1 2.93 -56.58 -16.27
N ARG A 2 2.20 -55.59 -16.79
CA ARG A 2 2.67 -54.20 -16.91
C ARG A 2 2.37 -53.47 -15.61
N PHE A 3 3.41 -53.04 -14.90
CA PHE A 3 3.26 -52.19 -13.73
C PHE A 3 2.66 -50.84 -14.15
N ILE A 4 1.44 -50.57 -13.69
CA ILE A 4 0.82 -49.26 -13.77
C ILE A 4 1.64 -48.34 -12.86
N ARG A 5 2.43 -47.46 -13.48
CA ARG A 5 3.18 -46.43 -12.77
C ARG A 5 2.17 -45.40 -12.27
N VAL A 6 1.73 -45.54 -11.02
CA VAL A 6 0.87 -44.57 -10.33
C VAL A 6 1.58 -43.22 -10.40
N ALA A 7 1.00 -42.28 -11.15
CA ALA A 7 1.47 -40.90 -11.18
C ALA A 7 1.42 -40.38 -9.75
N ARG A 8 2.58 -40.03 -9.17
CA ARG A 8 2.60 -39.27 -7.91
C ARG A 8 1.80 -38.00 -8.15
N PRO A 9 0.92 -37.58 -7.21
CA PRO A 9 0.26 -36.29 -7.33
C PRO A 9 1.36 -35.23 -7.53
N SER A 10 1.24 -34.49 -8.62
CA SER A 10 2.09 -33.34 -8.90
C SER A 10 1.98 -32.43 -7.67
N ARG A 11 3.09 -32.24 -6.95
CA ARG A 11 3.15 -31.21 -5.91
C ARG A 11 2.68 -29.91 -6.58
N PRO A 12 1.73 -29.17 -5.98
CA PRO A 12 1.28 -27.92 -6.56
C PRO A 12 2.50 -27.02 -6.80
N PRO A 13 2.57 -26.33 -7.93
CA PRO A 13 3.72 -25.53 -8.28
C PRO A 13 3.98 -24.50 -7.16
N ARG A 14 5.22 -24.41 -6.69
CA ARG A 14 5.69 -23.45 -5.66
C ARG A 14 5.58 -21.97 -6.10
N SER A 15 4.95 -21.70 -7.24
CA SER A 15 4.77 -20.36 -7.79
C SER A 15 3.61 -19.65 -7.10
N GLY A 16 3.91 -18.60 -6.35
CA GLY A 16 2.94 -17.66 -5.78
C GLY A 16 2.73 -16.44 -6.68
N PRO A 17 1.66 -15.65 -6.44
CA PRO A 17 1.37 -14.45 -7.23
C PRO A 17 2.34 -13.30 -6.96
N PHE A 18 3.08 -13.35 -5.84
CA PHE A 18 3.98 -12.30 -5.39
C PHE A 18 5.45 -12.58 -5.68
N VAL A 19 6.25 -11.51 -5.82
CA VAL A 19 7.71 -11.59 -5.98
C VAL A 19 8.39 -12.21 -4.74
N ALA A 20 7.82 -12.00 -3.55
CA ALA A 20 8.26 -12.59 -2.29
C ALA A 20 7.12 -13.45 -1.67
N PRO A 21 7.44 -14.40 -0.77
CA PRO A 21 6.41 -15.19 -0.08
C PRO A 21 5.42 -14.29 0.67
N ALA A 22 4.13 -14.56 0.55
CA ALA A 22 3.08 -13.76 1.19
C ALA A 22 3.26 -13.70 2.72
N GLY A 23 3.70 -14.79 3.36
CA GLY A 23 4.00 -14.81 4.79
C GLY A 23 5.13 -13.85 5.20
N LEU A 24 6.15 -13.67 4.36
CA LEU A 24 7.21 -12.69 4.61
C LEU A 24 6.69 -11.26 4.44
N ILE A 25 5.94 -11.01 3.36
CA ILE A 25 5.34 -9.69 3.09
C ILE A 25 4.40 -9.30 4.24
N MET A 26 3.58 -10.23 4.74
CA MET A 26 2.74 -9.99 5.91
C MET A 26 3.52 -9.56 7.14
N VAL A 27 4.67 -10.18 7.44
CA VAL A 27 5.50 -9.78 8.58
C VAL A 27 6.07 -8.38 8.37
N VAL A 28 6.57 -8.09 7.17
CA VAL A 28 7.15 -6.78 6.83
C VAL A 28 6.14 -5.65 6.93
N LEU A 29 4.86 -5.92 6.64
CA LEU A 29 3.78 -4.92 6.73
C LEU A 29 3.10 -4.89 8.10
N GLY A 30 2.86 -6.06 8.69
CA GLY A 30 2.09 -6.22 9.91
C GLY A 30 2.85 -5.82 11.17
N VAL A 31 4.18 -6.01 11.23
CA VAL A 31 4.97 -5.53 12.37
C VAL A 31 4.92 -3.99 12.47
N PRO A 32 5.18 -3.23 11.38
CA PRO A 32 4.94 -1.79 11.39
C PRO A 32 3.51 -1.41 11.75
N ALA A 33 2.49 -2.12 11.25
CA ALA A 33 1.10 -1.85 11.60
C ALA A 33 0.88 -1.91 13.12
N VAL A 34 1.37 -2.98 13.79
CA VAL A 34 1.28 -3.11 15.25
C VAL A 34 2.03 -1.97 15.97
N VAL A 35 3.24 -1.63 15.53
CA VAL A 35 4.00 -0.52 16.13
C VAL A 35 3.25 0.80 15.99
N LEU A 36 2.69 1.08 14.81
CA LEU A 36 1.92 2.29 14.54
C LEU A 36 0.61 2.31 15.35
N THR A 37 -0.08 1.17 15.51
CA THR A 37 -1.24 1.05 16.41
C THR A 37 -0.87 1.41 17.85
N LEU A 38 0.27 0.94 18.36
CA LEU A 38 0.72 1.27 19.71
C LEU A 38 1.09 2.75 19.86
N ILE A 39 1.74 3.35 18.85
CA ILE A 39 2.01 4.79 18.83
C ILE A 39 0.69 5.57 18.81
N HIS A 40 -0.26 5.15 17.97
CA HIS A 40 -1.59 5.77 17.91
C HIS A 40 -2.32 5.71 19.26
N LEU A 41 -2.29 4.54 19.93
CA LEU A 41 -2.86 4.35 21.25
C LEU A 41 -2.25 5.31 22.30
N THR A 42 -0.94 5.59 22.23
CA THR A 42 -0.33 6.53 23.18
C THR A 42 -0.85 7.96 23.01
N SER A 43 -1.12 8.39 21.77
CA SER A 43 -1.77 9.69 21.50
C SER A 43 -3.20 9.70 22.03
N GLU A 44 -3.98 8.65 21.76
CA GLU A 44 -5.34 8.52 22.27
C GLU A 44 -5.44 8.54 23.80
N LEU A 45 -4.51 7.87 24.49
CA LEU A 45 -4.44 7.89 25.95
C LEU A 45 -4.03 9.25 26.50
N HIS A 46 -3.16 9.98 25.80
CA HIS A 46 -2.80 11.34 26.18
C HIS A 46 -3.99 12.29 26.13
N ARG A 47 -4.89 12.10 25.13
CA ARG A 47 -6.12 12.88 24.98
C ARG A 47 -7.22 12.52 26.00
N GLN A 48 -7.02 11.49 26.83
CA GLN A 48 -8.04 10.93 27.74
C GLN A 48 -9.35 10.52 27.06
N GLU A 49 -9.32 10.25 25.75
CA GLU A 49 -10.51 9.89 24.97
C GLU A 49 -10.99 8.46 25.27
N HIS A 50 -10.12 7.62 25.81
CA HIS A 50 -10.38 6.21 26.03
C HIS A 50 -10.01 5.71 27.43
N THR A 51 -10.75 4.71 27.90
CA THR A 51 -10.56 4.10 29.22
C THR A 51 -9.38 3.12 29.22
N LEU A 52 -8.86 2.79 30.41
CA LEU A 52 -7.84 1.75 30.59
C LEU A 52 -8.25 0.39 29.99
N LEU A 53 -9.56 0.10 29.94
CA LEU A 53 -10.09 -1.12 29.33
C LEU A 53 -9.87 -1.13 27.82
N PHE A 54 -10.05 0.01 27.15
CA PHE A 54 -9.75 0.14 25.72
C PHE A 54 -8.26 -0.10 25.44
N ALA A 55 -7.37 0.50 26.23
CA ALA A 55 -5.93 0.26 26.11
C ALA A 55 -5.56 -1.22 26.25
N ALA A 56 -6.14 -1.90 27.25
CA ALA A 56 -5.93 -3.32 27.46
C ALA A 56 -6.37 -4.16 26.23
N VAL A 57 -7.53 -3.84 25.65
CA VAL A 57 -8.03 -4.52 24.44
C VAL A 57 -7.07 -4.32 23.26
N VAL A 58 -6.58 -3.09 23.03
CA VAL A 58 -5.64 -2.79 21.95
C VAL A 58 -4.30 -3.52 22.14
N VAL A 59 -3.77 -3.55 23.37
CA VAL A 59 -2.52 -4.26 23.68
C VAL A 59 -2.68 -5.76 23.49
N VAL A 60 -3.76 -6.37 23.99
CA VAL A 60 -4.05 -7.80 23.79
C VAL A 60 -4.27 -8.12 22.31
N GLY A 61 -4.99 -7.27 21.59
CA GLY A 61 -5.18 -7.37 20.14
C GLY A 61 -3.85 -7.32 19.38
N SER A 62 -2.95 -6.42 19.78
CA SER A 62 -1.59 -6.29 19.22
C SER A 62 -0.75 -7.55 19.46
N LEU A 63 -0.81 -8.13 20.65
CA LEU A 63 -0.13 -9.40 20.95
C LEU A 63 -0.70 -10.56 20.12
N ALA A 64 -2.03 -10.62 19.98
CA ALA A 64 -2.69 -11.61 19.13
C ALA A 64 -2.31 -11.42 17.66
N PHE A 65 -2.17 -10.18 17.19
CA PHE A 65 -1.70 -9.84 15.86
C PHE A 65 -0.29 -10.39 15.63
N LEU A 66 0.65 -10.12 16.54
CA LEU A 66 2.03 -10.61 16.44
C LEU A 66 2.11 -12.14 16.47
N ALA A 67 1.34 -12.79 17.34
CA ALA A 67 1.23 -14.25 17.36
C ALA A 67 0.69 -14.78 16.02
N GLY A 68 -0.37 -14.16 15.50
CA GLY A 68 -0.94 -14.45 14.19
C GLY A 68 0.08 -14.32 13.06
N LEU A 69 0.91 -13.28 13.06
CA LEU A 69 2.00 -13.08 12.10
C LEU A 69 3.03 -14.21 12.17
N ALA A 70 3.43 -14.61 13.38
CA ALA A 70 4.35 -15.73 13.55
C ALA A 70 3.79 -17.04 12.99
N PHE A 71 2.48 -17.30 13.20
CA PHE A 71 1.80 -18.45 12.60
C PHE A 71 1.68 -18.33 11.07
N ALA A 72 1.30 -17.17 10.55
CA ALA A 72 1.17 -16.91 9.12
C ALA A 72 2.51 -17.07 8.38
N TYR A 73 3.60 -16.59 8.98
CA TYR A 73 4.96 -16.75 8.46
C TYR A 73 5.34 -18.23 8.34
N ARG A 74 4.89 -19.07 9.28
CA ARG A 74 5.06 -20.53 9.25
C ARG A 74 4.09 -21.23 8.27
N GLY A 75 3.25 -20.49 7.56
CA GLY A 75 2.32 -21.01 6.57
C GLY A 75 0.94 -21.40 7.12
N SER A 76 0.60 -21.00 8.36
CA SER A 76 -0.72 -21.25 8.93
C SER A 76 -1.79 -20.36 8.29
N THR A 77 -2.78 -20.97 7.65
CA THR A 77 -3.97 -20.27 7.13
C THR A 77 -4.75 -19.57 8.24
N LEU A 78 -4.90 -20.21 9.41
CA LEU A 78 -5.58 -19.57 10.56
C LEU A 78 -4.82 -18.35 11.07
N GLY A 79 -3.48 -18.40 11.08
CA GLY A 79 -2.64 -17.24 11.40
C GLY A 79 -2.87 -16.11 10.39
N ALA A 80 -2.92 -16.42 9.10
CA ALA A 80 -3.19 -15.44 8.05
C ALA A 80 -4.58 -14.80 8.19
N VAL A 81 -5.62 -15.61 8.46
CA VAL A 81 -6.98 -15.10 8.70
C VAL A 81 -7.03 -14.20 9.93
N ALA A 82 -6.45 -14.62 11.06
CA ALA A 82 -6.45 -13.83 12.29
C ALA A 82 -5.79 -12.46 12.08
N VAL A 83 -4.63 -12.43 11.41
CA VAL A 83 -3.96 -11.17 11.05
C VAL A 83 -4.81 -10.31 10.13
N GLY A 84 -5.43 -10.91 9.10
CA GLY A 84 -6.32 -10.19 8.19
C GLY A 84 -7.50 -9.55 8.92
N VAL A 85 -8.15 -10.27 9.84
CA VAL A 85 -9.28 -9.76 10.64
C VAL A 85 -8.83 -8.61 11.54
N LEU A 86 -7.70 -8.73 12.22
CA LEU A 86 -7.19 -7.68 13.10
C LEU A 86 -6.77 -6.43 12.31
N ALA A 87 -6.10 -6.60 11.16
CA ALA A 87 -5.76 -5.50 10.27
C ALA A 87 -7.01 -4.81 9.70
N PHE A 88 -8.05 -5.58 9.37
CA PHE A 88 -9.33 -5.01 8.93
C PHE A 88 -10.02 -4.25 10.06
N GLY A 89 -10.03 -4.77 11.29
CA GLY A 89 -10.61 -4.09 12.44
C GLY A 89 -9.96 -2.73 12.69
N GLU A 90 -8.62 -2.68 12.68
CA GLU A 90 -7.87 -1.44 12.80
C GLU A 90 -8.18 -0.48 11.63
N LEU A 91 -8.15 -0.96 10.38
CA LEU A 91 -8.50 -0.14 9.22
C LEU A 91 -9.93 0.42 9.33
N ALA A 92 -10.90 -0.40 9.75
CA ALA A 92 -12.29 0.02 9.91
C ALA A 92 -12.43 1.12 10.98
N LEU A 93 -11.70 0.99 12.10
CA LEU A 93 -11.63 2.04 13.12
C LEU A 93 -11.11 3.33 12.52
N GLN A 94 -9.96 3.29 11.83
CA GLN A 94 -9.36 4.45 11.17
C GLN A 94 -10.35 5.11 10.19
N LEU A 95 -10.98 4.33 9.31
CA LEU A 95 -11.95 4.83 8.33
C LEU A 95 -13.16 5.51 8.97
N SER A 96 -13.66 4.96 10.07
CA SER A 96 -14.84 5.50 10.76
C SER A 96 -14.56 6.71 11.66
N SER A 97 -13.30 6.94 12.02
CA SER A 97 -12.90 7.99 12.97
C SER A 97 -12.15 9.14 12.30
N HIS A 98 -11.10 8.84 11.54
CA HIS A 98 -10.13 9.82 11.04
C HIS A 98 -10.34 10.21 9.58
N PHE A 99 -10.90 9.29 8.79
CA PHE A 99 -11.23 9.52 7.37
C PHE A 99 -12.74 9.77 7.15
N ALA A 100 -13.48 10.03 8.23
CA ALA A 100 -14.87 10.42 8.21
C ALA A 100 -15.03 11.77 8.91
N ALA A 101 -16.03 12.53 8.50
CA ALA A 101 -16.37 13.77 9.19
C ALA A 101 -16.81 13.49 10.64
N GLY A 102 -16.25 14.22 11.59
CA GLY A 102 -16.54 14.01 13.00
C GLY A 102 -15.51 14.67 13.92
N PRO A 103 -15.68 14.51 15.25
CA PRO A 103 -14.79 15.11 16.24
C PRO A 103 -13.36 14.55 16.19
N LEU A 104 -13.18 13.34 15.65
CA LEU A 104 -11.89 12.67 15.50
C LEU A 104 -11.33 12.75 14.07
N ALA A 105 -11.94 13.56 13.20
CA ALA A 105 -11.52 13.71 11.82
C ALA A 105 -10.10 14.29 11.74
N LEU A 106 -9.35 13.91 10.70
CA LEU A 106 -7.99 14.40 10.45
C LEU A 106 -7.92 15.93 10.40
N SER A 107 -8.90 16.59 9.78
CA SER A 107 -8.98 18.05 9.74
C SER A 107 -9.09 18.72 11.12
N GLY A 108 -9.71 18.03 12.09
CA GLY A 108 -9.87 18.52 13.46
C GLY A 108 -8.68 18.21 14.36
N LEU A 109 -8.08 17.02 14.22
CA LEU A 109 -6.99 16.55 15.09
C LEU A 109 -5.60 16.99 14.62
N ALA A 110 -5.36 17.14 13.32
CA ALA A 110 -4.03 17.48 12.82
C ALA A 110 -3.48 18.83 13.35
N PRO A 111 -4.29 19.90 13.55
CA PRO A 111 -3.81 21.14 14.14
C PRO A 111 -3.36 21.01 15.60
N THR A 112 -3.95 20.09 16.37
CA THR A 112 -3.68 19.91 17.81
C THR A 112 -2.59 18.88 18.08
N GLU A 113 -2.63 17.76 17.37
CA GLU A 113 -1.66 16.66 17.51
C GLU A 113 -0.42 16.84 16.63
N GLY A 114 -0.50 17.75 15.66
CA GLY A 114 0.55 18.04 14.71
C GLY A 114 0.69 17.02 13.59
N ILE A 115 1.62 17.31 12.68
CA ILE A 115 1.84 16.57 11.43
C ILE A 115 2.22 15.11 11.67
N TRP A 116 2.92 14.81 12.77
CA TRP A 116 3.34 13.45 13.10
C TRP A 116 2.18 12.49 13.32
N PHE A 117 1.07 12.97 13.91
CA PHE A 117 -0.14 12.17 14.06
C PHE A 117 -0.72 11.75 12.72
N SER A 118 -0.80 12.69 11.76
CA SER A 118 -1.24 12.38 10.39
C SER A 118 -0.31 11.36 9.72
N VAL A 119 1.01 11.47 9.90
CA VAL A 119 1.95 10.44 9.40
C VAL A 119 1.59 9.06 9.96
N VAL A 120 1.37 8.95 11.27
CA VAL A 120 1.03 7.66 11.90
C VAL A 120 -0.27 7.09 11.33
N VAL A 121 -1.34 7.89 11.28
CA VAL A 121 -2.66 7.47 10.78
C VAL A 121 -2.59 7.00 9.32
N PHE A 122 -1.93 7.75 8.44
CA PHE A 122 -1.80 7.40 7.03
C PHE A 122 -1.05 6.08 6.82
N PHE A 123 0.10 5.93 7.49
CA PHE A 123 0.92 4.74 7.37
C PHE A 123 0.26 3.53 8.03
N LEU A 124 -0.46 3.72 9.13
CA LEU A 124 -1.23 2.68 9.79
C LEU A 124 -2.34 2.17 8.87
N ALA A 125 -3.15 3.06 8.31
CA ALA A 125 -4.21 2.69 7.38
C ALA A 125 -3.66 1.98 6.13
N ALA A 126 -2.56 2.47 5.55
CA ALA A 126 -1.93 1.86 4.38
C ALA A 126 -1.35 0.47 4.69
N THR A 127 -0.65 0.31 5.81
CA THR A 127 -0.07 -0.98 6.21
C THR A 127 -1.15 -2.00 6.60
N CYS A 128 -2.23 -1.58 7.25
CA CYS A 128 -3.39 -2.43 7.53
C CYS A 128 -4.09 -2.89 6.25
N LEU A 129 -4.36 -1.99 5.31
CA LEU A 129 -4.97 -2.32 4.02
C LEU A 129 -4.10 -3.30 3.20
N LEU A 130 -2.79 -3.05 3.14
CA LEU A 130 -1.86 -3.95 2.47
C LEU A 130 -1.77 -5.30 3.19
N THR A 131 -1.71 -5.31 4.52
CA THR A 131 -1.66 -6.55 5.31
C THR A 131 -2.91 -7.40 5.08
N LEU A 132 -4.10 -6.78 5.05
CA LEU A 132 -5.35 -7.44 4.73
C LEU A 132 -5.32 -8.06 3.33
N ALA A 133 -4.91 -7.30 2.31
CA ALA A 133 -4.83 -7.81 0.95
C ALA A 133 -3.84 -8.98 0.80
N VAL A 134 -2.69 -8.90 1.48
CA VAL A 134 -1.68 -9.98 1.47
C VAL A 134 -2.17 -11.18 2.28
N ALA A 135 -2.89 -10.97 3.39
CA ALA A 135 -3.47 -12.03 4.19
C ALA A 135 -4.44 -12.90 3.37
N VAL A 136 -5.29 -12.28 2.54
CA VAL A 136 -6.17 -13.00 1.59
C VAL A 136 -5.35 -13.95 0.71
N VAL A 137 -4.23 -13.49 0.16
CA VAL A 137 -3.35 -14.35 -0.65
C VAL A 137 -2.66 -15.42 0.21
N ALA A 138 -2.21 -15.07 1.42
CA ALA A 138 -1.53 -15.98 2.31
C ALA A 138 -2.42 -17.16 2.76
N THR A 139 -3.75 -16.98 2.83
CA THR A 139 -4.68 -18.07 3.16
C THR A 139 -4.60 -19.24 2.17
N THR A 140 -4.25 -18.98 0.91
CA THR A 140 -4.20 -19.97 -0.16
C THR A 140 -2.77 -20.35 -0.55
N ASN A 141 -1.81 -19.42 -0.41
CA ASN A 141 -0.43 -19.65 -0.86
C ASN A 141 0.61 -18.83 -0.08
N ALA A 142 0.68 -19.03 1.24
CA ALA A 142 1.57 -18.29 2.16
C ALA A 142 3.07 -18.32 1.76
N CYS A 143 3.56 -19.47 1.30
CA CYS A 143 5.00 -19.70 1.04
C CYS A 143 5.37 -19.61 -0.45
N GLY A 144 4.39 -19.50 -1.34
CA GLY A 144 4.64 -19.42 -2.78
C GLY A 144 5.30 -18.11 -3.16
N ARG A 145 6.29 -18.16 -4.05
CA ARG A 145 6.90 -16.97 -4.66
C ARG A 145 7.02 -17.13 -6.16
N ALA A 146 6.90 -16.04 -6.90
CA ALA A 146 7.23 -16.01 -8.30
C ALA A 146 8.75 -16.18 -8.50
N GLN A 147 9.15 -16.85 -9.58
CA GLN A 147 10.56 -16.98 -9.95
C GLN A 147 11.07 -15.81 -10.81
N ARG A 148 10.17 -14.94 -11.25
CA ARG A 148 10.49 -13.81 -12.13
C ARG A 148 10.92 -12.61 -11.30
N THR A 149 12.23 -12.36 -11.24
CA THR A 149 12.84 -11.25 -10.48
C THR A 149 12.89 -9.93 -11.25
N GLY A 150 12.59 -9.95 -12.55
CA GLY A 150 12.62 -8.76 -13.41
C GLY A 150 11.68 -7.62 -12.98
N SER A 151 10.74 -7.87 -12.07
CA SER A 151 9.83 -6.86 -11.53
C SER A 151 10.29 -6.18 -10.23
N LEU A 152 11.44 -6.56 -9.65
CA LEU A 152 11.96 -5.93 -8.43
C LEU A 152 12.14 -4.40 -8.54
N PRO A 153 12.64 -3.83 -9.66
CA PRO A 153 12.73 -2.38 -9.82
C PRO A 153 11.37 -1.68 -9.72
N LEU A 154 10.32 -2.29 -10.30
CA LEU A 154 8.96 -1.76 -10.24
C LEU A 154 8.42 -1.76 -8.81
N VAL A 155 8.72 -2.82 -8.04
CA VAL A 155 8.39 -2.86 -6.59
C VAL A 155 9.09 -1.72 -5.85
N GLY A 156 10.38 -1.48 -6.09
CA GLY A 156 11.11 -0.37 -5.46
C GLY A 156 10.52 0.99 -5.80
N VAL A 157 10.24 1.25 -7.08
CA VAL A 157 9.62 2.49 -7.55
C VAL A 157 8.22 2.69 -6.96
N SER A 158 7.40 1.63 -6.92
CA SER A 158 6.04 1.71 -6.37
C SER A 158 6.02 1.91 -4.85
N VAL A 159 6.94 1.30 -4.10
CA VAL A 159 7.10 1.55 -2.67
C VAL A 159 7.53 2.99 -2.42
N LEU A 160 8.56 3.48 -3.14
CA LEU A 160 9.01 4.86 -3.00
C LEU A 160 7.92 5.87 -3.39
N GLY A 161 7.21 5.61 -4.49
CA GLY A 161 6.08 6.42 -4.92
C GLY A 161 4.95 6.47 -3.88
N ALA A 162 4.60 5.32 -3.31
CA ALA A 162 3.62 5.23 -2.23
C ALA A 162 4.04 6.05 -0.99
N LEU A 163 5.30 5.97 -0.58
CA LEU A 163 5.83 6.77 0.53
C LEU A 163 5.73 8.27 0.25
N LEU A 164 6.17 8.72 -0.93
CA LEU A 164 6.10 10.14 -1.30
C LEU A 164 4.64 10.62 -1.41
N LEU A 165 3.72 9.79 -1.90
CA LEU A 165 2.30 10.11 -1.98
C LEU A 165 1.69 10.31 -0.59
N LEU A 166 1.96 9.40 0.35
CA LEU A 166 1.46 9.54 1.72
C LEU A 166 2.04 10.79 2.40
N LEU A 167 3.33 11.06 2.24
CA LEU A 167 3.96 12.26 2.78
C LEU A 167 3.42 13.55 2.15
N HIS A 168 3.11 13.53 0.84
CA HIS A 168 2.47 14.65 0.17
C HIS A 168 1.05 14.90 0.70
N ALA A 169 0.28 13.84 0.94
CA ALA A 169 -1.06 13.95 1.49
C ALA A 169 -1.07 14.40 2.96
N VAL A 170 -0.04 14.04 3.74
CA VAL A 170 0.18 14.57 5.10
C VAL A 170 0.42 16.08 5.07
N ASP A 171 1.23 16.57 4.14
CA ASP A 171 1.40 18.02 3.94
C ASP A 171 0.06 18.69 3.57
N ASP A 172 -0.80 17.98 2.84
CA ASP A 172 -2.12 18.48 2.49
C ASP A 172 -3.06 18.64 3.68
N VAL A 173 -3.05 17.66 4.59
CA VAL A 173 -3.75 17.74 5.87
C VAL A 173 -3.28 18.95 6.69
N GLY A 174 -1.97 19.17 6.77
CA GLY A 174 -1.37 20.29 7.51
C GLY A 174 -1.75 21.68 6.98
N ARG A 175 -2.27 21.75 5.75
CA ARG A 175 -2.72 22.98 5.08
C ARG A 175 -4.24 23.03 4.89
N SER A 176 -4.97 22.06 5.44
CA SER A 176 -6.43 21.96 5.32
C SER A 176 -6.94 21.70 3.89
N GLY A 177 -6.16 20.99 3.05
CA GLY A 177 -6.60 20.41 1.77
C GLY A 177 -6.15 21.15 0.49
N PHE A 178 -6.12 20.41 -0.63
CA PHE A 178 -5.90 20.91 -1.99
C PHE A 178 -6.94 20.39 -2.98
N GLY A 179 -7.66 21.31 -3.64
CA GLY A 179 -8.42 20.98 -4.85
C GLY A 179 -9.82 20.44 -4.61
N GLY A 180 -10.64 21.16 -3.83
CA GLY A 180 -12.09 20.97 -3.74
C GLY A 180 -12.57 19.72 -2.99
N LEU A 181 -11.68 18.76 -2.72
CA LEU A 181 -11.95 17.62 -1.83
C LEU A 181 -11.82 18.02 -0.36
N SER A 182 -12.53 17.31 0.51
CA SER A 182 -12.27 17.37 1.95
C SER A 182 -10.89 16.76 2.26
N VAL A 183 -10.33 17.13 3.41
CA VAL A 183 -9.05 16.57 3.90
C VAL A 183 -9.16 15.05 4.05
N GLU A 184 -10.29 14.58 4.54
CA GLU A 184 -10.59 13.18 4.80
C GLU A 184 -10.67 12.37 3.49
N ASP A 185 -11.37 12.89 2.48
CA ASP A 185 -11.47 12.24 1.17
C ASP A 185 -10.10 12.17 0.49
N GLY A 186 -9.35 13.27 0.51
CA GLY A 186 -7.99 13.31 -0.04
C GLY A 186 -7.05 12.32 0.65
N ALA A 187 -7.14 12.25 1.99
CA ALA A 187 -6.38 11.30 2.80
C ALA A 187 -6.72 9.84 2.43
N PHE A 188 -8.01 9.52 2.33
CA PHE A 188 -8.47 8.17 2.00
C PHE A 188 -8.00 7.74 0.60
N VAL A 189 -8.16 8.63 -0.39
CA VAL A 189 -7.71 8.37 -1.76
C VAL A 189 -6.20 8.15 -1.81
N ALA A 190 -5.41 8.94 -1.07
CA ALA A 190 -3.96 8.75 -0.99
C ALA A 190 -3.57 7.39 -0.41
N VAL A 191 -4.20 6.97 0.69
CA VAL A 191 -3.98 5.65 1.32
C VAL A 191 -4.34 4.51 0.37
N ALA A 192 -5.54 4.56 -0.22
CA ALA A 192 -6.00 3.53 -1.15
C ALA A 192 -5.09 3.42 -2.38
N THR A 193 -4.65 4.55 -2.90
CA THR A 193 -3.77 4.62 -4.08
C THR A 193 -2.36 4.14 -3.78
N ALA A 194 -1.79 4.51 -2.63
CA ALA A 194 -0.51 4.02 -2.15
C ALA A 194 -0.52 2.48 -1.99
N ALA A 195 -1.58 1.94 -1.38
CA ALA A 195 -1.76 0.49 -1.23
C ALA A 195 -1.90 -0.20 -2.60
N ALA A 196 -2.68 0.36 -3.52
CA ALA A 196 -2.83 -0.19 -4.87
C ALA A 196 -1.50 -0.23 -5.63
N TRP A 197 -0.67 0.81 -5.52
CA TRP A 197 0.68 0.82 -6.12
C TRP A 197 1.55 -0.32 -5.63
N VAL A 198 1.69 -0.47 -4.31
CA VAL A 198 2.54 -1.50 -3.71
C VAL A 198 1.99 -2.89 -4.05
N LEU A 199 0.68 -3.11 -3.92
CA LEU A 199 0.05 -4.40 -4.20
C LEU A 199 0.15 -4.79 -5.67
N GLY A 200 -0.12 -3.85 -6.59
CA GLY A 200 -0.01 -4.06 -8.02
C GLY A 200 1.42 -4.43 -8.42
N ALA A 201 2.42 -3.73 -7.87
CA ALA A 201 3.82 -4.02 -8.11
C ALA A 201 4.21 -5.41 -7.59
N LEU A 202 3.79 -5.77 -6.37
CA LEU A 202 4.02 -7.10 -5.82
C LEU A 202 3.42 -8.21 -6.69
N TRP A 203 2.21 -8.01 -7.24
CA TRP A 203 1.55 -8.96 -8.13
C TRP A 203 2.23 -9.16 -9.48
N THR A 204 3.07 -8.21 -9.93
CA THR A 204 3.73 -8.35 -11.25
C THR A 204 4.63 -9.58 -11.35
N GLY A 205 5.10 -10.12 -10.21
CA GLY A 205 5.91 -11.33 -10.15
C GLY A 205 5.19 -12.56 -10.71
N GLY A 206 3.97 -12.84 -10.25
CA GLY A 206 3.21 -14.04 -10.61
C GLY A 206 1.97 -13.79 -11.48
N ALA A 207 1.49 -12.54 -11.55
CA ALA A 207 0.32 -12.12 -12.31
C ALA A 207 0.59 -10.82 -13.08
N LEU A 208 1.62 -10.83 -13.93
CA LEU A 208 2.18 -9.65 -14.60
C LEU A 208 1.12 -8.68 -15.15
N ARG A 209 0.20 -9.13 -15.99
CA ARG A 209 -0.85 -8.26 -16.59
C ARG A 209 -1.72 -7.59 -15.53
N ARG A 210 -2.20 -8.35 -14.53
CA ARG A 210 -3.08 -7.82 -13.47
C ARG A 210 -2.34 -6.80 -12.62
N GLY A 211 -1.10 -7.12 -12.23
CA GLY A 211 -0.27 -6.22 -11.45
C GLY A 211 0.02 -4.91 -12.20
N LEU A 212 0.38 -4.98 -13.49
CA LEU A 212 0.62 -3.78 -14.31
C LEU A 212 -0.65 -2.94 -14.50
N MET A 213 -1.83 -3.56 -14.67
CA MET A 213 -3.10 -2.83 -14.74
C MET A 213 -3.37 -2.06 -13.44
N VAL A 214 -3.19 -2.71 -12.29
CA VAL A 214 -3.38 -2.08 -10.97
C VAL A 214 -2.40 -0.92 -10.80
N VAL A 215 -1.12 -1.10 -11.15
CA VAL A 215 -0.12 -0.01 -11.10
C VAL A 215 -0.54 1.14 -12.02
N ALA A 216 -0.93 0.86 -13.27
CA ALA A 216 -1.32 1.91 -14.21
C ALA A 216 -2.52 2.73 -13.71
N VAL A 217 -3.56 2.07 -13.18
CA VAL A 217 -4.74 2.74 -12.63
C VAL A 217 -4.39 3.56 -11.38
N ALA A 218 -3.63 3.00 -10.44
CA ALA A 218 -3.17 3.72 -9.26
C ALA A 218 -2.34 4.95 -9.67
N THR A 219 -1.49 4.83 -10.68
CA THR A 219 -0.70 5.93 -11.19
C THR A 219 -1.55 7.06 -11.78
N LEU A 220 -2.65 6.74 -12.47
CA LEU A 220 -3.56 7.76 -13.00
C LEU A 220 -4.22 8.57 -11.88
N ASN A 221 -4.57 7.93 -10.76
CA ASN A 221 -5.11 8.59 -9.57
C ASN A 221 -4.10 9.53 -8.88
N VAL A 222 -2.81 9.45 -9.20
CA VAL A 222 -1.78 10.36 -8.67
C VAL A 222 -1.39 11.40 -9.72
N TRP A 223 -1.06 10.95 -10.92
CA TRP A 223 -0.52 11.80 -11.98
C TRP A 223 -1.55 12.83 -12.47
N TRP A 224 -2.80 12.43 -12.65
CA TRP A 224 -3.84 13.35 -13.15
C TRP A 224 -4.14 14.47 -12.14
N PRO A 225 -4.34 14.20 -10.84
CA PRO A 225 -4.46 15.26 -9.84
C PRO A 225 -3.20 16.11 -9.73
N ILE A 226 -1.99 15.55 -9.71
CA ILE A 226 -0.74 16.33 -9.64
C ILE A 226 -0.61 17.26 -10.87
N TYR A 227 -0.91 16.76 -12.07
CA TYR A 227 -0.95 17.57 -13.29
C TYR A 227 -1.99 18.68 -13.17
N ALA A 228 -3.24 18.34 -12.82
CA ALA A 228 -4.32 19.30 -12.67
C ALA A 228 -4.07 20.31 -11.54
N LEU A 229 -3.42 19.92 -10.44
CA LEU A 229 -3.19 20.78 -9.28
C LEU A 229 -1.95 21.66 -9.44
N HIS A 230 -0.87 21.18 -10.07
CA HIS A 230 0.36 21.96 -10.17
C HIS A 230 0.55 22.70 -11.50
N LEU A 231 -0.19 22.33 -12.55
CA LEU A 231 -0.11 22.96 -13.88
C LEU A 231 -1.38 23.72 -14.29
N SER A 232 -2.52 23.53 -13.59
CA SER A 232 -3.69 24.40 -13.85
C SER A 232 -3.56 25.75 -13.13
N PRO A 233 -4.05 26.85 -13.73
CA PRO A 233 -4.03 28.18 -13.12
C PRO A 233 -4.80 28.27 -11.79
N SER A 234 -5.81 27.40 -11.60
CA SER A 234 -6.65 27.33 -10.40
C SER A 234 -6.12 26.38 -9.33
N GLY A 235 -5.07 25.62 -9.64
CA GLY A 235 -4.46 24.67 -8.73
C GLY A 235 -3.46 25.30 -7.77
N VAL A 236 -2.82 24.47 -6.94
CA VAL A 236 -1.77 24.91 -6.05
C VAL A 236 -0.41 24.58 -6.65
N SER A 237 0.32 25.61 -7.07
CA SER A 237 1.65 25.46 -7.66
C SER A 237 2.69 24.90 -6.66
N LEU A 238 3.72 24.23 -7.19
CA LEU A 238 4.88 23.79 -6.39
C LEU A 238 5.55 24.97 -5.66
N ALA A 239 5.54 26.17 -6.25
CA ALA A 239 6.04 27.38 -5.62
C ALA A 239 5.24 27.76 -4.36
N ARG A 240 3.92 27.58 -4.37
CA ARG A 240 3.08 27.83 -3.19
C ARG A 240 3.32 26.78 -2.10
N ILE A 241 3.54 25.51 -2.46
CA ILE A 241 3.96 24.47 -1.49
C ILE A 241 5.30 24.86 -0.87
N GLN A 242 6.28 25.26 -1.68
CA GLN A 242 7.58 25.71 -1.18
C GLN A 242 7.45 26.88 -0.21
N GLN A 243 6.56 27.84 -0.48
CA GLN A 243 6.35 29.01 0.38
C GLN A 243 5.63 28.66 1.69
N LYS A 244 4.69 27.72 1.67
CA LYS A 244 3.85 27.38 2.84
C LYS A 244 4.41 26.27 3.71
N SER A 245 5.01 25.26 3.08
CA SER A 245 5.46 24.03 3.71
C SER A 245 6.98 23.84 3.60
N GLY A 246 7.65 24.60 2.75
CA GLY A 246 9.10 24.54 2.56
C GLY A 246 9.53 23.68 1.37
N LEU A 247 10.82 23.76 1.05
CA LEU A 247 11.41 23.13 -0.13
C LEU A 247 11.27 21.60 -0.13
N VAL A 248 11.38 20.96 1.03
CA VAL A 248 11.32 19.48 1.14
C VAL A 248 9.97 18.95 0.64
N PHE A 249 8.85 19.56 1.05
CA PHE A 249 7.53 19.13 0.61
C PHE A 249 7.25 19.42 -0.87
N ALA A 250 7.82 20.51 -1.40
CA ALA A 250 7.76 20.77 -2.84
C ALA A 250 8.52 19.69 -3.64
N LEU A 251 9.68 19.25 -3.15
CA LEU A 251 10.43 18.13 -3.74
C LEU A 251 9.70 16.79 -3.62
N ILE A 252 9.03 16.54 -2.49
CA ILE A 252 8.19 15.33 -2.29
C ILE A 252 7.06 15.31 -3.31
N ALA A 253 6.33 16.41 -3.47
CA ALA A 253 5.22 16.52 -4.44
C ALA A 253 5.70 16.31 -5.88
N ALA A 254 6.79 16.99 -6.28
CA ALA A 254 7.38 16.83 -7.60
C ALA A 254 7.90 15.40 -7.84
N GLY A 255 8.55 14.81 -6.83
CA GLY A 255 9.06 13.44 -6.86
C GLY A 255 7.96 12.40 -6.99
N ALA A 256 6.85 12.56 -6.25
CA ALA A 256 5.67 11.70 -6.37
C ALA A 256 5.11 11.74 -7.80
N GLY A 257 4.99 12.94 -8.38
CA GLY A 257 4.54 13.13 -9.76
C GLY A 257 5.48 12.51 -10.81
N ALA A 258 6.79 12.67 -10.64
CA ALA A 258 7.79 12.11 -11.54
C ALA A 258 7.80 10.57 -11.49
N LEU A 259 7.80 9.98 -10.28
CA LEU A 259 7.73 8.54 -10.10
C LEU A 259 6.41 7.96 -10.64
N ALA A 260 5.30 8.67 -10.45
CA ALA A 260 4.03 8.31 -11.06
C ALA A 260 4.18 8.24 -12.58
N LEU A 261 4.64 9.30 -13.25
CA LEU A 261 4.80 9.31 -14.70
C LEU A 261 5.71 8.18 -15.19
N CYS A 262 6.87 7.97 -14.54
CA CYS A 262 7.77 6.87 -14.89
C CYS A 262 7.11 5.49 -14.74
N ALA A 263 6.42 5.26 -13.62
CA ALA A 263 5.70 4.02 -13.37
C ALA A 263 4.59 3.79 -14.39
N PHE A 264 3.87 4.85 -14.82
CA PHE A 264 2.85 4.78 -15.86
C PHE A 264 3.45 4.31 -17.18
N VAL A 265 4.50 4.99 -17.65
CA VAL A 265 5.15 4.68 -18.93
C VAL A 265 5.65 3.24 -18.93
N VAL A 266 6.35 2.82 -17.87
CA VAL A 266 6.82 1.43 -17.74
C VAL A 266 5.64 0.45 -17.75
N ALA A 267 4.58 0.73 -16.98
CA ALA A 267 3.43 -0.16 -16.90
C ALA A 267 2.72 -0.32 -18.24
N ILE A 268 2.49 0.77 -18.98
CA ILE A 268 1.83 0.75 -20.29
C ILE A 268 2.71 0.08 -21.35
N VAL A 269 4.00 0.41 -21.41
CA VAL A 269 4.93 -0.24 -22.35
C VAL A 269 4.97 -1.75 -22.11
N TRP A 270 5.07 -2.18 -20.85
CA TRP A 270 5.07 -3.60 -20.52
C TRP A 270 3.72 -4.27 -20.80
N LEU A 271 2.59 -3.59 -20.55
CA LEU A 271 1.26 -4.09 -20.93
C LEU A 271 1.15 -4.28 -22.43
N ALA A 272 1.62 -3.33 -23.23
CA ALA A 272 1.63 -3.42 -24.68
C ALA A 272 2.48 -4.61 -25.13
N LEU A 273 3.72 -4.72 -24.64
CA LEU A 273 4.66 -5.80 -24.99
C LEU A 273 4.11 -7.18 -24.64
N VAL A 274 3.52 -7.34 -23.46
CA VAL A 274 2.95 -8.61 -22.99
C VAL A 274 1.64 -8.96 -23.69
N SER A 275 0.99 -7.99 -24.34
CA SER A 275 -0.23 -8.18 -25.13
C SER A 275 0.04 -8.49 -26.61
N LEU A 276 1.30 -8.38 -27.07
CA LEU A 276 1.69 -8.72 -28.44
C LEU A 276 1.55 -10.22 -28.72
N PRO A 277 1.15 -10.61 -29.96
CA PRO A 277 1.17 -12.01 -30.37
C PRO A 277 2.60 -12.59 -30.36
N ASP A 278 2.72 -13.90 -30.11
CA ASP A 278 4.03 -14.57 -29.90
C ASP A 278 5.01 -14.38 -31.07
N ARG A 279 4.49 -14.33 -32.30
CA ARG A 279 5.28 -14.07 -33.51
C ARG A 279 5.92 -12.68 -33.51
N ALA A 280 5.21 -11.67 -33.01
CA ALA A 280 5.73 -10.31 -32.88
C ALA A 280 6.73 -10.20 -31.71
N ARG A 281 6.50 -10.93 -30.61
CA ARG A 281 7.44 -10.98 -29.48
C ARG A 281 8.78 -11.63 -29.84
N ALA A 282 8.77 -12.65 -30.70
CA ALA A 282 9.99 -13.28 -31.19
C ALA A 282 10.85 -12.35 -32.06
N ALA A 283 10.26 -11.33 -32.70
CA ALA A 283 10.98 -10.35 -33.51
C ALA A 283 11.59 -9.19 -32.69
N LEU A 284 11.25 -9.08 -31.40
CA LEU A 284 11.81 -8.03 -30.54
C LEU A 284 13.30 -8.28 -30.23
N PRO A 285 14.09 -7.19 -30.07
CA PRO A 285 15.47 -7.30 -29.61
C PRO A 285 15.51 -7.99 -28.23
N PRO A 286 16.60 -8.71 -27.90
CA PRO A 286 16.67 -9.55 -26.71
C PRO A 286 16.43 -8.79 -25.39
N ILE A 287 16.70 -7.49 -25.38
CA ILE A 287 16.49 -6.59 -24.22
C ILE A 287 14.98 -6.35 -23.93
N LEU A 288 14.11 -6.51 -24.94
CA LEU A 288 12.66 -6.27 -24.86
C LEU A 288 11.82 -7.55 -24.83
N ARG A 289 12.44 -8.73 -24.81
CA ARG A 289 11.73 -10.01 -24.70
C ARG A 289 11.38 -10.25 -23.23
N ILE A 290 10.18 -9.82 -22.84
CA ILE A 290 9.63 -10.00 -21.48
C ILE A 290 8.95 -11.35 -21.38
#